data_AF-A0A060QG42-F1
#
_entry.id   AF-A0A060QG42-F1
#
_cell.length_a   1.000
_cell.length_b   1.000
_cell.length_c   1.000
_cell.angle_alpha   90.00
_cell.angle_beta   90.00
_cell.angle_gamma   90.00
#
_symmetry.space_group_name_H-M   'P 1'
#
loop_
_entity.id
_entity.type
_entity.pdbx_description
1 polymer ?
#
loop_
_entity_poly.entity_id
_entity_poly.type
_entity_poly.pdbx_seq_one_letter_code
_entity_poly.pdbx_strand_id
1 'polypeptide(L)'
;MAGISEQGAQLRSDDGGAVIDLQNDAITMTVGSCVMRLTSSGLTVSGGTVSSDSDVLAKGISLSGHVHPGVQSGSATTQKPE
;
A
#
# COMPACT_ATOMS: atom_id res chain seq x y z
N MET A 1 -10.96 -9.18 -29.36
CA MET A 1 -9.48 -9.28 -29.42
C MET A 1 -9.14 -10.74 -29.17
N ALA A 2 -8.70 -11.48 -30.21
CA ALA A 2 -8.36 -12.89 -30.02
C ALA A 2 -7.05 -13.00 -29.22
N GLY A 3 -7.01 -13.87 -28.20
CA GLY A 3 -5.79 -14.16 -27.41
C GLY A 3 -5.58 -13.31 -26.15
N ILE A 4 -6.57 -12.50 -25.74
CA ILE A 4 -6.56 -11.79 -24.46
C ILE A 4 -7.53 -12.50 -23.50
N SER A 5 -7.10 -12.76 -22.27
CA SER A 5 -7.97 -13.34 -21.24
C SER A 5 -9.09 -12.37 -20.86
N GLU A 6 -10.33 -12.85 -20.79
CA GLU A 6 -11.53 -12.06 -20.46
C GLU A 6 -11.96 -12.20 -18.99
N GLN A 7 -11.27 -13.05 -18.21
CA GLN A 7 -11.59 -13.33 -16.81
C GLN A 7 -10.44 -13.00 -15.84
N GLY A 8 -9.19 -13.10 -16.30
CA GLY A 8 -8.01 -12.83 -15.46
C GLY A 8 -6.77 -13.65 -15.87
N ALA A 9 -5.65 -13.40 -15.20
CA ALA A 9 -4.40 -14.13 -15.41
C ALA A 9 -3.62 -14.24 -14.09
N GLN A 10 -2.91 -15.35 -13.90
CA GLN A 10 -2.14 -15.59 -12.68
C GLN A 10 -0.71 -16.02 -12.98
N LEU A 11 0.24 -15.46 -12.23
CA LEU A 11 1.60 -15.97 -12.07
C LEU A 11 1.77 -16.49 -10.64
N ARG A 12 2.32 -17.69 -10.45
CA ARG A 12 2.51 -18.29 -9.13
C ARG A 12 3.88 -18.96 -9.01
N SER A 13 4.44 -19.03 -7.81
CA SER A 13 5.55 -19.92 -7.49
C SER A 13 5.10 -21.39 -7.48
N ASP A 14 6.05 -22.32 -7.64
CA ASP A 14 5.76 -23.76 -7.68
C ASP A 14 5.14 -24.29 -6.38
N ASP A 15 5.50 -23.69 -5.23
CA ASP A 15 4.94 -24.00 -3.92
C ASP A 15 3.61 -23.28 -3.63
N GLY A 16 3.16 -22.40 -4.52
CA GLY A 16 1.95 -21.58 -4.37
C GLY A 16 2.04 -20.50 -3.28
N GLY A 17 3.21 -20.30 -2.66
CA GLY A 17 3.40 -19.33 -1.58
C GLY A 17 3.44 -17.87 -2.04
N ALA A 18 3.79 -17.64 -3.31
CA ALA A 18 3.78 -16.33 -3.96
C ALA A 18 2.86 -16.34 -5.19
N VAL A 19 1.95 -15.37 -5.26
CA VAL A 19 0.93 -15.26 -6.32
C VAL A 19 0.79 -13.81 -6.77
N ILE A 20 0.72 -13.59 -8.08
CA ILE A 20 0.23 -12.35 -8.70
C ILE A 20 -1.02 -12.73 -9.49
N ASP A 21 -2.15 -12.12 -9.16
CA ASP A 21 -3.45 -12.39 -9.74
C ASP A 21 -4.04 -11.10 -10.34
N LEU A 22 -4.26 -11.12 -11.65
CA LEU A 22 -4.91 -10.06 -12.41
C LEU A 22 -6.36 -10.44 -12.66
N GLN A 23 -7.27 -9.59 -12.22
CA GLN A 23 -8.72 -9.71 -12.41
C GLN A 23 -9.24 -8.46 -13.15
N ASN A 24 -10.52 -8.46 -13.52
CA ASN A 24 -11.10 -7.36 -14.32
C ASN A 24 -11.00 -5.98 -13.66
N ASP A 25 -11.05 -5.90 -12.33
CA ASP A 25 -11.07 -4.66 -11.56
C ASP A 25 -10.00 -4.61 -10.44
N ALA A 26 -9.13 -5.61 -10.38
CA ALA A 26 -8.15 -5.75 -9.33
C ALA A 26 -6.83 -6.39 -9.79
N ILE A 27 -5.74 -5.97 -9.15
CA ILE A 27 -4.45 -6.66 -9.16
C ILE A 27 -4.13 -7.05 -7.73
N THR A 28 -3.90 -8.32 -7.47
CA THR A 28 -3.56 -8.84 -6.13
C THR A 28 -2.20 -9.52 -6.16
N MET A 29 -1.30 -9.12 -5.27
CA MET A 29 -0.01 -9.76 -5.02
C MET A 29 -0.02 -10.34 -3.61
N THR A 30 0.22 -11.63 -3.47
CA THR A 30 0.20 -12.36 -2.20
C THR A 30 1.51 -13.08 -1.98
N VAL A 31 2.10 -12.92 -0.79
CA VAL A 31 3.24 -13.72 -0.32
C VAL A 31 2.95 -14.13 1.12
N GLY A 32 2.64 -15.41 1.34
CA GLY A 32 2.17 -15.89 2.65
C GLY A 32 0.94 -15.11 3.12
N SER A 33 1.03 -14.44 4.29
CA SER A 33 -0.05 -13.60 4.83
C SER A 33 -0.02 -12.14 4.37
N CYS A 34 1.02 -11.73 3.64
CA CYS A 34 1.15 -10.36 3.13
C CYS A 34 0.41 -10.23 1.81
N VAL A 35 -0.46 -9.21 1.71
CA VAL A 35 -1.28 -8.96 0.52
C VAL A 35 -1.18 -7.49 0.13
N MET A 36 -0.90 -7.24 -1.16
CA MET A 36 -1.03 -5.95 -1.81
C MET A 36 -2.12 -6.05 -2.85
N ARG A 37 -3.15 -5.20 -2.77
CA ARG A 37 -4.28 -5.21 -3.70
C ARG A 37 -4.57 -3.82 -4.22
N LEU A 38 -4.49 -3.66 -5.54
CA LEU A 38 -4.87 -2.45 -6.26
C LEU A 38 -6.25 -2.66 -6.88
N THR A 39 -7.15 -1.70 -6.71
CA THR A 39 -8.42 -1.60 -7.43
C THR A 39 -8.64 -0.18 -7.96
N SER A 40 -9.75 0.03 -8.67
CA SER A 40 -10.21 1.37 -9.05
C SER A 40 -10.43 2.33 -7.86
N SER A 41 -10.59 1.80 -6.65
CA SER A 41 -10.80 2.59 -5.43
C SER A 41 -9.50 2.90 -4.67
N GLY A 42 -8.38 2.28 -5.04
CA GLY A 42 -7.08 2.55 -4.44
C GLY A 42 -6.26 1.29 -4.14
N LEU A 43 -5.20 1.48 -3.35
CA LEU A 43 -4.24 0.45 -2.96
C LEU A 43 -4.43 0.08 -1.48
N THR A 44 -4.53 -1.21 -1.19
CA THR A 44 -4.51 -1.75 0.18
C THR A 44 -3.31 -2.67 0.37
N VAL A 45 -2.59 -2.50 1.48
CA VAL A 45 -1.54 -3.43 1.93
C VAL A 45 -1.94 -3.97 3.30
N SER A 46 -1.93 -5.28 3.48
CA SER A 46 -2.27 -5.94 4.74
C SER A 46 -1.29 -7.07 5.07
N GLY A 47 -1.18 -7.40 6.36
CA GLY A 47 -0.32 -8.50 6.83
C GLY A 47 1.19 -8.22 6.74
N GLY A 48 1.60 -6.97 6.51
CA GLY A 48 2.99 -6.55 6.40
C GLY A 48 3.20 -5.06 6.61
N THR A 49 4.44 -4.60 6.51
CA THR A 49 4.83 -3.20 6.57
C THR A 49 4.99 -2.61 5.18
N VAL A 50 4.70 -1.32 5.03
CA VAL A 50 5.08 -0.53 3.85
C VAL A 50 6.30 0.30 4.24
N SER A 51 7.38 0.18 3.49
CA SER A 51 8.59 0.99 3.66
C SER A 51 8.79 1.85 2.41
N SER A 52 9.23 3.08 2.62
CA SER A 52 9.57 4.04 1.56
C SER A 52 10.93 4.63 1.87
N ASP A 53 11.81 4.71 0.87
CA ASP A 53 13.10 5.42 0.96
C ASP A 53 12.96 6.92 0.66
N SER A 54 11.76 7.32 0.25
CA SER A 54 11.38 8.67 -0.14
C SER A 54 10.20 9.15 0.69
N ASP A 55 9.94 10.46 0.69
CA ASP A 55 8.83 11.04 1.43
C ASP A 55 7.47 10.53 0.93
N VAL A 56 6.55 10.29 1.86
CA VAL A 56 5.19 9.88 1.55
C VAL A 56 4.30 11.12 1.57
N LEU A 57 3.67 11.42 0.43
CA LEU A 57 2.73 12.53 0.32
C LEU A 57 1.30 12.04 0.57
N ALA A 58 0.71 12.44 1.70
CA ALA A 58 -0.68 12.20 2.01
C ALA A 58 -1.53 13.41 1.62
N LYS A 59 -2.30 13.31 0.53
CA LYS A 59 -3.08 14.44 -0.04
C LYS A 59 -2.22 15.70 -0.29
N GLY A 60 -0.98 15.50 -0.73
CA GLY A 60 -0.02 16.58 -0.99
C GLY A 60 0.74 17.09 0.24
N ILE A 61 0.51 16.51 1.42
CA ILE A 61 1.23 16.86 2.66
C ILE A 61 2.37 15.87 2.88
N SER A 62 3.58 16.39 3.08
CA SER A 62 4.78 15.63 3.43
C SER A 62 4.62 14.90 4.77
N LEU A 63 4.76 13.58 4.80
CA LEU A 63 4.73 12.83 6.04
C LEU A 63 5.90 13.23 6.95
N SER A 64 7.10 13.38 6.38
CA SER A 64 8.31 13.72 7.13
C SER A 64 8.45 15.21 7.47
N GLY A 65 7.86 16.10 6.65
CA GLY A 65 8.03 17.55 6.73
C GLY A 65 6.80 18.33 7.19
N HIS A 66 5.67 17.68 7.51
CA HIS A 66 4.50 18.41 8.00
C HIS A 66 4.73 19.02 9.39
N VAL A 67 4.02 20.12 9.65
CA VAL A 67 4.06 20.86 10.91
C VAL A 67 2.66 20.95 11.51
N HIS A 68 2.59 21.08 12.84
CA HIS A 68 1.34 21.27 13.59
C HIS A 68 1.29 22.68 14.19
N PRO A 69 0.36 23.56 13.77
CA PRO A 69 0.26 24.93 14.31
C PRO A 69 -0.45 24.96 15.67
N GLY A 70 -0.39 26.10 16.36
CA GLY A 70 -1.16 26.35 17.59
C GLY A 70 -0.57 25.74 18.86
N VAL A 71 0.69 25.30 18.82
CA VAL A 71 1.41 24.79 19.99
C VAL A 71 1.92 25.93 20.88
N GLN A 72 1.91 25.73 22.19
CA GLN A 72 2.66 26.56 23.12
C GLN A 72 4.10 26.08 23.17
N SER A 73 5.06 27.01 23.04
CA SER A 73 6.49 26.66 23.09
C SER A 73 6.92 26.26 24.50
N GLY A 74 7.77 25.24 24.61
CA GLY A 74 8.28 24.71 25.88
C GLY A 74 9.26 23.56 25.69
N SER A 75 9.77 23.00 26.79
CA SER A 75 10.76 21.91 26.78
C SER A 75 10.17 20.50 26.74
N ALA A 76 8.84 20.38 26.75
CA ALA A 76 8.17 19.09 26.71
C ALA A 76 8.11 18.51 25.29
N THR A 77 8.11 17.19 25.18
CA THR A 77 7.85 16.48 23.91
C THR A 77 6.34 16.31 23.71
N THR A 78 5.88 16.36 22.46
CA THR A 78 4.50 16.01 22.12
C THR A 78 4.23 14.54 22.44
N GLN A 79 2.96 14.19 22.66
CA GLN A 79 2.56 12.78 22.72
C GLN A 79 2.60 12.15 21.32
N LYS A 80 2.32 10.84 21.25
CA LYS A 80 2.07 10.15 19.98
C LYS A 80 0.84 10.76 19.26
N PRO A 81 0.73 10.63 17.93
CA PRO A 81 -0.52 10.93 17.23
C PRO A 81 -1.69 10.15 17.83
N GLU A 82 -2.86 10.79 17.90
CA GLU A 82 -4.13 10.25 18.38
C GLU A 82 -5.24 10.37 17.33
#